data_AF-A0A259DHQ5-F1
#
_entry.id   AF-A0A259DHQ5-F1
#
_cell.length_a   1.000
_cell.length_b   1.000
_cell.length_c   1.000
_cell.angle_alpha   90.00
_cell.angle_beta   90.00
_cell.angle_gamma   90.00
#
_symmetry.space_group_name_H-M   'P 1'
#
loop_
_entity.id
_entity.type
_entity.pdbx_description
1 polymer ?
#
loop_
_entity_poly.entity_id
_entity_poly.type
_entity_poly.pdbx_seq_one_letter_code
_entity_poly.pdbx_strand_id
1 'polypeptide(L)' 'GSHFAHLKQAAAANKLMVERRLDPCMSEVFPWAEVPRAHTLMWKNQHKPGNMAVLVQAPRTGLRTWEDTLAAGSGV' A
#
# COMPACT_ATOMS: atom_id res chain seq x y z
N GLY A 1 -12.95 -24.05 -6.40
CA GLY A 1 -12.10 -23.12 -5.62
C GLY A 1 -11.33 -22.24 -6.58
N SER A 2 -11.02 -21.01 -6.19
CA SER A 2 -10.15 -20.08 -6.93
C SER A 2 -8.83 -19.90 -6.17
N HIS A 3 -7.73 -19.57 -6.85
CA HIS A 3 -6.42 -19.33 -6.23
C HIS A 3 -5.63 -18.25 -6.99
N PHE A 4 -5.58 -17.06 -6.42
CA PHE A 4 -4.89 -15.88 -6.97
C PHE A 4 -5.30 -15.58 -8.43
N ALA A 5 -4.38 -14.99 -9.21
CA ALA A 5 -4.59 -14.57 -10.58
C ALA A 5 -3.27 -14.62 -11.37
N HIS A 6 -3.32 -15.02 -12.64
CA HIS A 6 -2.18 -14.90 -13.55
C HIS A 6 -2.03 -13.46 -14.07
N LEU A 7 -0.90 -13.15 -14.72
CA LEU A 7 -0.56 -11.78 -15.17
C LEU A 7 -1.69 -11.09 -15.96
N LYS A 8 -2.32 -11.76 -16.93
CA LYS A 8 -3.43 -11.17 -17.70
C LYS A 8 -4.65 -10.78 -16.85
N GLN A 9 -4.99 -11.56 -15.82
CA GLN A 9 -6.09 -11.25 -14.91
C GLN A 9 -5.73 -10.07 -13.99
N ALA A 10 -4.52 -10.08 -13.41
CA ALA A 10 -4.04 -8.99 -12.58
C ALA A 10 -3.93 -7.66 -13.36
N ALA A 11 -3.45 -7.69 -14.60
CA ALA A 11 -3.38 -6.51 -15.46
C ALA A 11 -4.77 -5.95 -15.80
N ALA A 12 -5.77 -6.82 -16.02
CA ALA A 12 -7.15 -6.41 -16.23
C ALA A 12 -7.73 -5.71 -14.98
N ALA A 13 -7.44 -6.23 -13.77
CA ALA A 13 -7.83 -5.57 -12.52
C ALA A 13 -7.12 -4.22 -12.32
N ASN A 14 -5.81 -4.14 -12.61
CA ASN A 14 -5.05 -2.88 -12.55
C ASN A 14 -5.61 -1.84 -13.52
N LYS A 15 -6.08 -2.24 -14.71
CA LYS A 15 -6.73 -1.33 -15.65
C LYS A 15 -7.96 -0.66 -15.03
N LEU A 16 -8.76 -1.41 -14.26
CA LEU A 16 -9.91 -0.84 -13.56
C LEU A 16 -9.52 0.16 -12.47
N MET A 17 -8.38 -0.02 -11.79
CA MET A 17 -7.81 0.98 -10.88
C MET A 17 -7.41 2.27 -11.62
N VAL A 18 -6.71 2.15 -12.75
CA VAL A 18 -6.31 3.30 -13.59
C VAL A 18 -7.52 4.05 -14.13
N GLU A 19 -8.56 3.32 -14.55
CA GLU A 19 -9.86 3.87 -14.98
C GLU A 19 -10.69 4.44 -13.82
N ARG A 20 -10.19 4.37 -12.57
CA ARG A 20 -10.87 4.83 -11.34
C ARG A 20 -12.24 4.17 -11.12
N ARG A 21 -12.37 2.91 -11.53
CA ARG A 21 -13.57 2.08 -11.31
C ARG A 21 -13.47 1.25 -10.02
N LEU A 22 -12.27 1.18 -9.46
CA LEU A 22 -11.97 0.53 -8.19
C LEU A 22 -11.24 1.51 -7.26
N ASP A 23 -11.47 1.37 -5.97
CA ASP A 23 -10.73 2.06 -4.91
C ASP A 23 -9.75 1.06 -4.24
N PRO A 24 -8.50 1.47 -3.92
CA PRO A 24 -7.56 0.59 -3.23
C PRO A 24 -7.93 0.26 -1.78
N CYS A 25 -8.93 0.95 -1.20
CA CYS A 25 -9.47 0.74 0.13
C CYS A 25 -8.38 0.70 1.23
N MET A 26 -7.41 1.62 1.16
CA MET A 26 -6.29 1.66 2.10
C MET A 26 -6.75 2.18 3.46
N SER A 27 -6.52 1.41 4.52
CA SER A 27 -7.00 1.72 5.87
C SER A 27 -5.96 2.45 6.73
N GLU A 28 -4.74 1.92 6.81
CA GLU A 28 -3.66 2.44 7.65
C GLU A 28 -2.30 2.27 6.98
N VAL A 29 -1.38 3.21 7.24
CA VAL A 29 0.00 3.19 6.73
C VAL A 29 0.98 3.26 7.89
N PHE A 30 1.96 2.36 7.90
CA PHE A 30 2.96 2.24 8.96
C PHE A 30 4.36 2.65 8.47
N PRO A 31 5.20 3.22 9.35
CA PRO A 31 6.62 3.42 9.04
C PRO A 31 7.38 2.08 8.97
N TRP A 32 8.55 2.07 8.33
CA TRP A 32 9.40 0.88 8.15
C TRP A 32 9.64 0.10 9.45
N ALA A 33 9.94 0.80 10.55
CA ALA A 33 10.21 0.18 11.86
C ALA A 33 9.00 -0.55 12.45
N GLU A 34 7.78 -0.28 11.97
CA GLU A 34 6.53 -0.85 12.49
C GLU A 34 5.96 -2.00 11.64
N VAL A 35 6.70 -2.53 10.67
CA VAL A 35 6.32 -3.76 9.94
C VAL A 35 5.87 -4.89 10.88
N PRO A 36 6.60 -5.20 11.98
CA PRO A 36 6.17 -6.27 12.90
C PRO A 36 4.85 -5.97 13.61
N ARG A 37 4.60 -4.69 13.94
CA ARG A 37 3.35 -4.24 14.57
C ARG A 37 2.18 -4.40 13.61
N ALA A 38 2.32 -3.96 12.36
CA ALA A 38 1.28 -4.13 11.34
C ALA A 38 0.88 -5.61 11.18
N HIS A 39 1.86 -6.52 11.15
CA HIS A 39 1.60 -7.96 11.10
C HIS A 39 0.92 -8.51 12.36
N THR A 40 1.28 -8.00 13.54
CA THR A 40 0.62 -8.39 14.81
C THR A 40 -0.85 -7.97 14.84
N LEU A 41 -1.19 -6.79 14.30
CA LEU A 41 -2.58 -6.32 14.18
C LEU A 41 -3.39 -7.20 13.21
N MET A 42 -2.80 -7.65 12.09
CA MET A 42 -3.44 -8.63 11.20
C MET A 42 -3.68 -9.95 11.91
N TRP A 43 -2.66 -10.51 12.55
CA TRP A 43 -2.72 -11.80 13.25
C TRP A 43 -3.84 -11.84 14.30
N LYS A 44 -4.03 -10.75 15.04
CA LYS A 44 -5.05 -10.63 16.08
C LYS A 44 -6.39 -10.08 15.56
N ASN A 45 -6.54 -9.82 14.27
CA ASN A 45 -7.72 -9.17 13.67
C ASN A 45 -8.09 -7.82 14.31
N GLN A 46 -7.08 -7.00 14.63
CA GLN A 46 -7.24 -5.68 15.28
C GLN A 46 -6.98 -4.51 14.31
N HIS A 47 -6.78 -4.79 13.03
CA HIS A 47 -6.61 -3.77 12.00
C HIS A 47 -7.97 -3.19 11.58
N LYS A 48 -7.97 -1.93 11.14
CA LYS A 48 -9.19 -1.31 10.58
C LYS A 48 -9.59 -2.01 9.26
N PRO A 49 -10.89 -2.03 8.91
CA PRO A 49 -11.36 -2.55 7.62
C PRO A 49 -10.62 -1.89 6.45
N GLY A 50 -10.12 -2.71 5.52
CA GLY A 50 -9.35 -2.28 4.35
C GLY A 50 -7.91 -2.82 4.36
N ASN A 51 -7.12 -2.38 3.38
CA ASN A 51 -5.75 -2.83 3.17
C ASN A 51 -4.78 -1.96 3.96
N MET A 52 -3.88 -2.55 4.76
CA MET A 52 -2.77 -1.83 5.39
C MET A 52 -1.57 -1.77 4.45
N ALA A 53 -0.77 -0.71 4.57
CA ALA A 53 0.45 -0.51 3.79
C ALA A 53 1.63 -0.08 4.68
N VAL A 54 2.85 -0.17 4.16
CA VAL A 54 4.08 0.19 4.87
C VAL A 54 4.94 1.09 3.98
N LEU A 55 5.54 2.13 4.59
CA LEU A 55 6.57 2.95 3.96
C LEU A 55 7.92 2.22 3.93
N VAL A 56 8.57 2.21 2.75
CA VAL A 56 9.92 1.65 2.58
C VAL A 56 10.94 2.78 2.40
N GLN A 57 11.07 3.31 1.18
CA GLN A 57 11.96 4.45 0.90
C GLN A 57 11.23 5.81 0.89
N ALA A 58 9.90 5.80 0.95
CA ALA A 58 9.13 7.04 1.08
C ALA A 58 9.19 7.53 2.54
N PRO A 59 9.72 8.74 2.82
CA PRO A 59 9.93 9.20 4.20
C PRO A 59 8.62 9.53 4.93
N ARG A 60 7.52 9.77 4.20
CA ARG A 60 6.20 10.07 4.74
C ARG A 60 5.09 9.70 3.75
N THR A 61 3.85 9.66 4.22
CA THR A 61 2.67 9.41 3.39
C THR A 61 2.36 10.57 2.43
N GLY A 62 1.62 10.28 1.36
CA GLY A 62 1.07 11.28 0.44
C GLY A 62 1.98 11.72 -0.71
N LEU A 63 3.20 11.17 -0.79
CA LEU A 63 4.12 11.36 -1.91
C LEU A 63 3.65 10.52 -3.10
N ARG A 64 3.63 11.10 -4.31
CA ARG A 64 3.04 10.44 -5.49
C ARG A 64 4.05 10.17 -6.59
N THR A 65 5.17 10.90 -6.60
CA THR A 65 6.21 10.75 -7.61
C THR A 65 7.55 10.39 -6.99
N TRP A 66 8.48 10.00 -7.85
CA TRP A 66 9.87 9.80 -7.46
C TRP A 66 10.50 11.10 -6.98
N GLU A 67 10.24 12.21 -7.69
CA GLU A 67 10.77 13.53 -7.38
C GLU A 67 10.25 14.03 -6.01
N ASP A 68 8.97 13.81 -5.69
CA ASP A 68 8.39 14.12 -4.37
C ASP A 68 9.16 13.40 -3.25
N THR A 69 9.48 12.12 -3.50
CA THR A 69 10.16 11.27 -2.54
C THR A 69 11.60 11.70 -2.34
N LEU A 70 12.31 11.98 -3.44
CA LEU A 70 13.69 12.46 -3.40
C LEU A 70 13.78 13.81 -2.68
N ALA A 71 12.94 14.77 -3.05
CA ALA A 71 12.90 16.09 -2.41
C ALA A 71 12.59 16.00 -0.91
N ALA A 72 11.69 15.10 -0.50
CA ALA A 72 11.37 14.88 0.91
C ALA A 72 12.49 14.16 1.68
N GLY A 73 13.33 13.37 1.01
CA GLY A 73 14.44 12.63 1.61
C GLY A 73 15.75 13.42 1.70
N SER A 74 15.98 14.37 0.78
CA SER A 74 17.20 15.20 0.71
C SER A 74 17.22 16.42 1.64
N GLY A 75 16.17 16.62 2.46
CA GLY A 75 16.02 17.75 3.39
C GLY A 75 16.54 17.51 4.82
N VAL A 76 17.44 16.54 5.01
CA VAL A 76 18.17 16.31 6.27
C VAL A 76 19.54 16.98 6.20
#